data_AF-A0A7Y4VU91-F1
#
_entry.id   AF-A0A7Y4VU91-F1
#
_cell.length_a   1.000
_cell.length_b   1.000
_cell.length_c   1.000
_cell.angle_alpha   90.00
_cell.angle_beta   90.00
_cell.angle_gamma   90.00
#
_symmetry.space_group_name_H-M   'P 1'
#
loop_
_entity.id
_entity.type
_entity.pdbx_description
1 polymer ?
#
loop_
_entity_poly.entity_id
_entity_poly.type
_entity_poly.pdbx_seq_one_letter_code
_entity_poly.pdbx_strand_id
1 'polypeptide(L)'
;MRNIMINSCPICGLGYIGTAVILENEKIRINCERCGSFEIAKEYETLKERPWSEVRHLVSAWIKRENKAKIMYPDPTHGAGFGNVNSPEWWATQYQYLGFPETTSEKLNALLVAYGDYTKGDYNADVKPAYSIVSEIGAKDIEEVSGLSGLLVQAGYLAPSKRSGDTFYKIGVQGWLRIEELKKAKISSNLVFVAMWFSDITLNYRNTVVAAVEYCGYKPIIVDQQEYNDFIMNQVVSLIKQSRFLIADFTSRPEFEKDGYVKNGVRGGVYWEAGMAYGLGKTVIHTCEDNLDSRNRIHFDVGQYNTIFWKEEELKTEIRPLDQSTSNPNFTEKLVARILATIGKGG
;
A
#
# COMPACT_ATOMS: atom_id res chain seq x y z
N MET A 1 7.58 -12.51 30.40
CA MET A 1 7.23 -11.11 30.06
C MET A 1 7.40 -10.21 31.27
N ARG A 2 8.01 -9.02 31.11
CA ARG A 2 8.24 -8.04 32.21
C ARG A 2 7.75 -6.66 31.78
N ASN A 3 6.94 -6.00 32.61
CA ASN A 3 6.50 -4.62 32.33
C ASN A 3 7.69 -3.66 32.49
N ILE A 4 7.79 -2.67 31.60
CA ILE A 4 8.79 -1.60 31.68
C ILE A 4 8.16 -0.22 31.55
N MET A 5 8.79 0.77 32.18
CA MET A 5 8.40 2.17 32.04
C MET A 5 9.17 2.79 30.88
N ILE A 6 8.45 3.20 29.84
CA ILE A 6 9.03 3.98 28.74
C ILE A 6 8.38 5.36 28.78
N ASN A 7 9.20 6.42 28.87
CA ASN A 7 8.73 7.79 29.09
C ASN A 7 8.13 8.45 27.83
N SER A 8 8.37 7.90 26.64
CA SER A 8 7.76 8.40 25.39
C SER A 8 7.80 7.36 24.30
N CYS A 9 6.80 7.35 23.41
CA CYS A 9 6.76 6.44 22.28
C CYS A 9 8.03 6.60 21.44
N PRO A 10 8.78 5.51 21.17
CA PRO A 10 10.02 5.60 20.40
C PRO A 10 9.77 6.02 18.95
N ILE A 11 8.58 5.72 18.42
CA ILE A 11 8.18 6.09 17.06
C ILE A 11 7.68 7.53 16.99
N CYS A 12 6.61 7.89 17.69
CA CYS A 12 5.97 9.20 17.53
C CYS A 12 6.34 10.26 18.58
N GLY A 13 7.06 9.89 19.64
CA GLY A 13 7.45 10.80 20.71
C GLY A 13 6.37 11.11 21.76
N LEU A 14 5.16 10.55 21.65
CA LEU A 14 4.07 10.80 22.61
C LEU A 14 4.46 10.35 24.03
N GLY A 15 4.39 11.27 25.01
CA GLY A 15 4.89 11.08 26.38
C GLY A 15 4.09 10.13 27.29
N TYR A 16 2.93 9.66 26.84
CA TYR A 16 2.14 8.65 27.56
C TYR A 16 2.08 7.38 26.70
N ILE A 17 2.84 6.36 27.08
CA ILE A 17 2.74 5.03 26.49
C ILE A 17 1.71 4.25 27.29
N GLY A 18 0.69 3.70 26.62
CA GLY A 18 -0.36 2.96 27.29
C GLY A 18 0.20 1.77 28.07
N THR A 19 0.94 0.88 27.41
CA THR A 19 1.66 -0.24 28.05
C THR A 19 2.90 -0.63 27.24
N ALA A 20 3.97 -1.03 27.93
CA ALA A 20 5.18 -1.60 27.32
C ALA A 20 5.64 -2.86 28.05
N VAL A 21 5.91 -3.93 27.29
CA VAL A 21 6.25 -5.26 27.83
C VAL A 21 7.47 -5.83 27.11
N ILE A 22 8.49 -6.23 27.87
CA ILE A 22 9.62 -7.01 27.33
C ILE A 22 9.19 -8.46 27.14
N LEU A 23 9.42 -8.96 25.93
CA LEU A 23 9.21 -10.33 25.50
C LEU A 23 10.49 -11.16 25.67
N GLU A 24 10.36 -12.49 25.61
CA GLU A 24 11.49 -13.43 25.81
C GLU A 24 12.51 -13.39 24.66
N ASN A 25 12.12 -12.90 23.49
CA ASN A 25 12.96 -12.76 22.30
C ASN A 25 13.66 -11.39 22.20
N GLU A 26 13.89 -10.72 23.34
CA GLU A 26 14.49 -9.37 23.40
C GLU A 26 13.77 -8.29 22.58
N LYS A 27 12.47 -8.47 22.33
CA LYS A 27 11.61 -7.42 21.77
C LYS A 27 10.84 -6.71 22.87
N ILE A 28 10.50 -5.46 22.59
CA ILE A 28 9.60 -4.63 23.39
C ILE A 28 8.31 -4.49 22.61
N ARG A 29 7.20 -4.95 23.21
CA ARG A 29 5.85 -4.69 22.71
C ARG A 29 5.34 -3.38 23.29
N ILE A 30 4.83 -2.49 22.44
CA ILE A 30 4.38 -1.14 22.81
C ILE A 30 2.95 -0.92 22.31
N ASN A 31 2.10 -0.38 23.18
CA ASN A 31 0.77 0.13 22.83
C ASN A 31 0.76 1.65 22.96
N CYS A 32 0.70 2.35 21.83
CA CYS A 32 0.67 3.81 21.75
C CYS A 32 -0.68 4.29 21.21
N GLU A 33 -1.26 5.31 21.84
CA GLU A 33 -2.53 5.90 21.38
C GLU A 33 -2.44 6.45 19.95
N ARG A 34 -1.29 7.05 19.60
CA ARG A 34 -1.02 7.56 18.25
C ARG A 34 -0.69 6.44 17.28
N CYS A 35 0.38 5.68 17.50
CA CYS A 35 0.87 4.70 16.51
C CYS A 35 -0.01 3.45 16.42
N GLY A 36 -0.63 3.03 17.53
CA GLY A 36 -1.19 1.70 17.69
C GLY A 36 -0.24 0.75 18.41
N SER A 37 -0.41 -0.55 18.15
CA SER A 37 0.31 -1.65 18.78
C SER A 37 1.44 -2.12 17.87
N PHE A 38 2.66 -2.26 18.40
CA PHE A 38 3.83 -2.69 17.61
C PHE A 38 4.90 -3.35 18.49
N GLU A 39 5.86 -4.01 17.86
CA GLU A 39 7.04 -4.59 18.52
C GLU A 39 8.32 -3.97 17.94
N ILE A 40 9.33 -3.73 18.77
CA ILE A 40 10.67 -3.29 18.32
C ILE A 40 11.75 -4.07 19.06
N ALA A 41 12.93 -4.19 18.46
CA ALA A 41 14.08 -4.75 19.18
C ALA A 41 14.47 -3.87 20.39
N LYS A 42 14.85 -4.51 21.50
CA LYS A 42 15.19 -3.83 22.76
C LYS A 42 16.38 -2.86 22.63
N GLU A 43 17.28 -3.12 21.69
CA GLU A 43 18.42 -2.26 21.34
C GLU A 43 18.00 -0.83 20.93
N TYR A 44 16.77 -0.62 20.46
CA TYR A 44 16.25 0.72 20.15
C TYR A 44 15.92 1.55 21.41
N GLU A 45 15.90 0.96 22.60
CA GLU A 45 15.72 1.67 23.88
C GLU A 45 16.92 2.58 24.21
N THR A 46 18.11 2.22 23.74
CA THR A 46 19.38 2.87 24.12
C THR A 46 19.95 3.80 23.05
N LEU A 47 19.30 3.88 21.87
CA LEU A 47 19.75 4.76 20.79
C LEU A 47 19.59 6.24 21.16
N LYS A 48 20.71 6.96 21.20
CA LYS A 48 20.74 8.42 21.41
C LYS A 48 20.07 9.18 20.26
N GLU A 49 20.28 8.70 19.04
CA GLU A 49 19.62 9.19 17.84
C GLU A 49 18.49 8.23 17.49
N ARG A 50 17.25 8.70 17.60
CA ARG A 50 16.10 7.87 17.22
C ARG A 50 16.09 7.75 15.70
N PRO A 51 16.08 6.53 15.15
CA PRO A 51 15.80 6.34 13.75
C PRO A 51 14.45 6.99 13.41
N TRP A 52 14.28 7.41 12.17
CA TRP A 52 13.03 7.99 11.64
C TRP A 52 12.69 9.43 12.04
N SER A 53 13.57 10.25 12.63
CA SER A 53 13.24 11.61 13.10
C SER A 53 12.37 12.42 12.11
N GLU A 54 12.73 12.40 10.83
CA GLU A 54 12.05 13.15 9.76
C GLU A 54 10.74 12.50 9.28
N VAL A 55 10.59 11.19 9.47
CA VAL A 55 9.48 10.39 8.91
C VAL A 55 8.66 9.65 9.97
N ARG A 56 8.78 10.02 11.26
CA ARG A 56 8.06 9.41 12.39
C ARG A 56 6.56 9.30 12.15
N HIS A 57 5.98 10.30 11.48
CA HIS A 57 4.58 10.34 11.12
C HIS A 57 4.19 9.25 10.11
N LEU A 58 5.05 8.95 9.14
CA LEU A 58 4.83 7.87 8.17
C LEU A 58 5.01 6.49 8.79
N VAL A 59 6.00 6.31 9.67
CA VAL A 59 6.15 5.05 10.43
C VAL A 59 4.94 4.81 11.34
N SER A 60 4.47 5.86 12.01
CA SER A 60 3.25 5.83 12.82
C SER A 60 2.02 5.45 11.98
N ALA A 61 1.91 6.01 10.77
CA ALA A 61 0.82 5.70 9.84
C ALA A 61 0.89 4.27 9.29
N TRP A 62 2.11 3.77 9.03
CA TRP A 62 2.32 2.39 8.62
C TRP A 62 1.89 1.41 9.71
N ILE A 63 2.33 1.59 10.96
CA ILE A 63 1.91 0.74 12.08
C ILE A 63 0.37 0.73 12.18
N LYS A 64 -0.26 1.89 12.08
CA LYS A 64 -1.72 2.02 12.12
C LYS A 64 -2.40 1.24 10.99
N ARG A 65 -1.84 1.31 9.78
CA ARG A 65 -2.30 0.57 8.59
C ARG A 65 -2.20 -0.94 8.81
N GLU A 66 -1.06 -1.42 9.30
CA GLU A 66 -0.84 -2.84 9.62
C GLU A 66 -1.79 -3.34 10.71
N ASN A 67 -2.01 -2.55 11.76
CA ASN A 67 -2.99 -2.88 12.81
C ASN A 67 -4.42 -3.00 12.25
N LYS A 68 -4.83 -2.10 11.33
CA LYS A 68 -6.12 -2.22 10.62
C LYS A 68 -6.19 -3.46 9.73
N ALA A 69 -5.06 -3.88 9.16
CA ALA A 69 -4.91 -5.14 8.41
C ALA A 69 -4.84 -6.38 9.31
N LYS A 70 -5.08 -6.24 10.62
CA LYS A 70 -5.05 -7.32 11.63
C LYS A 70 -3.66 -7.90 11.89
N ILE A 71 -2.60 -7.22 11.49
CA ILE A 71 -1.25 -7.49 11.99
C ILE A 71 -1.13 -6.79 13.35
N MET A 72 -1.19 -7.59 14.41
CA MET A 72 -1.36 -7.07 15.77
C MET A 72 -0.12 -6.33 16.30
N TYR A 73 1.06 -6.84 15.98
CA TYR A 73 2.35 -6.28 16.43
C TYR A 73 3.33 -6.22 15.26
N PRO A 74 3.08 -5.36 14.26
CA PRO A 74 4.04 -5.10 13.19
C PRO A 74 5.36 -4.64 13.81
N ASP A 75 6.45 -5.11 13.23
CA ASP A 75 7.79 -4.73 13.64
C ASP A 75 8.39 -3.81 12.57
N PRO A 76 8.43 -2.48 12.80
CA PRO A 76 8.97 -1.53 11.83
C PRO A 76 10.48 -1.72 11.61
N THR A 77 11.13 -2.61 12.37
CA THR A 77 12.56 -2.94 12.28
C THR A 77 12.82 -4.27 11.55
N HIS A 78 11.81 -5.11 11.30
CA HIS A 78 11.98 -6.49 10.79
C HIS A 78 12.34 -6.60 9.30
N GLY A 79 12.59 -5.48 8.61
CA GLY A 79 13.27 -5.43 7.30
C GLY A 79 14.79 -5.23 7.39
N ALA A 80 15.35 -5.08 8.61
CA ALA A 80 16.74 -4.69 8.85
C ALA A 80 17.76 -5.85 8.82
N GLY A 81 17.59 -6.82 7.91
CA GLY A 81 18.50 -7.95 7.74
C GLY A 81 19.56 -7.72 6.66
N PHE A 82 20.84 -7.67 7.09
CA PHE A 82 22.10 -7.61 6.32
C PHE A 82 22.60 -6.23 5.85
N GLY A 83 23.34 -5.56 6.75
CA GLY A 83 24.63 -4.97 6.39
C GLY A 83 24.73 -3.45 6.12
N ASN A 84 23.63 -2.71 5.96
CA ASN A 84 23.70 -1.24 5.76
C ASN A 84 22.42 -0.46 6.19
N VAL A 85 21.68 -0.94 7.20
CA VAL A 85 20.34 -0.40 7.58
C VAL A 85 20.38 0.58 8.76
N ASN A 86 21.41 1.41 8.86
CA ASN A 86 21.56 2.39 9.94
C ASN A 86 21.36 3.85 9.51
N SER A 87 20.98 4.12 8.26
CA SER A 87 20.78 5.49 7.80
C SER A 87 19.27 5.84 7.81
N PRO A 88 18.83 6.89 8.55
CA PRO A 88 17.46 7.40 8.52
C PRO A 88 16.92 7.69 7.12
N GLU A 89 17.80 7.95 6.15
CA GLU A 89 17.49 8.22 4.74
C GLU A 89 16.91 6.99 4.02
N TRP A 90 17.40 5.78 4.31
CA TRP A 90 16.85 4.55 3.73
C TRP A 90 15.40 4.35 4.16
N TRP A 91 15.13 4.53 5.46
CA TRP A 91 13.78 4.45 5.99
C TRP A 91 12.88 5.55 5.46
N ALA A 92 13.38 6.79 5.35
CA ALA A 92 12.63 7.88 4.75
C ALA A 92 12.20 7.54 3.33
N THR A 93 13.12 7.00 2.52
CA THR A 93 12.85 6.48 1.18
C THR A 93 11.74 5.44 1.23
N GLN A 94 11.86 4.38 2.04
CA GLN A 94 10.87 3.31 2.07
C GLN A 94 9.46 3.79 2.45
N TYR A 95 9.34 4.59 3.51
CA TYR A 95 8.02 4.99 4.03
C TYR A 95 7.35 6.10 3.20
N GLN A 96 8.11 6.94 2.50
CA GLN A 96 7.57 7.95 1.58
C GLN A 96 6.82 7.30 0.40
N TYR A 97 7.35 6.22 -0.16
CA TYR A 97 6.73 5.57 -1.33
C TYR A 97 5.59 4.59 -1.01
N LEU A 98 5.12 4.52 0.24
CA LEU A 98 3.99 3.65 0.63
C LEU A 98 2.60 4.25 0.33
N GLY A 99 2.55 5.35 -0.42
CA GLY A 99 1.30 5.97 -0.87
C GLY A 99 0.46 6.49 0.29
N PHE A 100 1.09 7.10 1.30
CA PHE A 100 0.35 7.88 2.29
C PHE A 100 -0.11 9.20 1.68
N PRO A 101 -1.17 9.83 2.22
CA PRO A 101 -1.57 11.16 1.78
C PRO A 101 -0.43 12.18 1.97
N GLU A 102 0.05 12.78 0.88
CA GLU A 102 1.17 13.73 0.92
C GLU A 102 0.69 15.14 0.62
N THR A 103 -0.11 15.29 -0.43
CA THR A 103 -0.64 16.58 -0.84
C THR A 103 -1.74 17.06 0.10
N THR A 104 -1.98 18.36 0.14
CA THR A 104 -3.07 18.94 0.92
C THR A 104 -4.42 18.33 0.54
N SER A 105 -4.68 18.11 -0.76
CA SER A 105 -5.95 17.53 -1.21
C SER A 105 -6.14 16.09 -0.73
N GLU A 106 -5.09 15.26 -0.81
CA GLU A 106 -5.13 13.89 -0.31
C GLU A 106 -5.36 13.84 1.19
N LYS A 107 -4.65 14.68 1.95
CA LYS A 107 -4.80 14.77 3.41
C LYS A 107 -6.20 15.24 3.83
N LEU A 108 -6.78 16.21 3.11
CA LEU A 108 -8.16 16.65 3.35
C LEU A 108 -9.17 15.54 3.07
N ASN A 109 -9.02 14.83 1.94
CA ASN A 109 -9.89 13.70 1.60
C ASN A 109 -9.76 12.56 2.63
N ALA A 110 -8.53 12.23 3.03
CA ALA A 110 -8.25 11.19 4.02
C ALA A 110 -8.82 11.54 5.41
N LEU A 111 -8.65 12.79 5.85
CA LEU A 111 -9.22 13.29 7.10
C LEU A 111 -10.75 13.22 7.10
N LEU A 112 -11.37 13.66 6.00
CA LEU A 112 -12.83 13.64 5.88
C LEU A 112 -13.38 12.22 5.93
N VAL A 113 -12.72 11.26 5.27
CA VAL A 113 -13.06 9.83 5.35
C VAL A 113 -12.85 9.28 6.76
N ALA A 114 -11.74 9.59 7.41
CA ALA A 114 -11.44 9.15 8.77
C ALA A 114 -12.47 9.65 9.79
N TYR A 115 -12.91 10.91 9.65
CA TYR A 115 -14.01 11.46 10.43
C TYR A 115 -15.33 10.73 10.16
N GLY A 116 -15.65 10.47 8.89
CA GLY A 116 -16.82 9.67 8.51
C GLY A 116 -16.81 8.28 9.16
N ASP A 117 -15.68 7.57 9.09
CA ASP A 117 -15.51 6.23 9.69
C ASP A 117 -15.64 6.26 11.21
N TYR A 118 -15.12 7.30 11.86
CA TYR A 118 -15.21 7.47 13.32
C TYR A 118 -16.65 7.53 13.83
N THR A 119 -17.56 8.17 13.08
CA THR A 119 -18.98 8.27 13.47
C THR A 119 -19.72 6.92 13.46
N LYS A 120 -19.20 5.90 12.76
CA LYS A 120 -19.86 4.61 12.55
C LYS A 120 -21.31 4.73 12.02
N GLY A 121 -21.57 5.75 11.20
CA GLY A 121 -22.89 6.00 10.62
C GLY A 121 -23.83 6.82 11.49
N ASP A 122 -23.39 7.30 12.66
CA ASP A 122 -24.13 8.30 13.43
C ASP A 122 -23.91 9.70 12.83
N TYR A 123 -24.83 10.13 11.97
CA TYR A 123 -24.81 11.45 11.34
C TYR A 123 -24.89 12.63 12.33
N ASN A 124 -25.24 12.39 13.59
CA ASN A 124 -25.29 13.40 14.64
C ASN A 124 -24.02 13.47 15.49
N ALA A 125 -23.11 12.50 15.37
CA ALA A 125 -21.88 12.45 16.14
C ALA A 125 -20.97 13.66 15.85
N ASP A 126 -20.35 14.17 16.90
CA ASP A 126 -19.27 15.14 16.78
C ASP A 126 -17.95 14.42 16.50
N VAL A 127 -17.10 15.03 15.69
CA VAL A 127 -15.73 14.60 15.43
C VAL A 127 -14.76 15.66 15.93
N LYS A 128 -13.56 15.24 16.31
CA LYS A 128 -12.49 16.15 16.75
C LYS A 128 -11.12 15.64 16.33
N PRO A 129 -10.10 16.50 16.20
CA PRO A 129 -8.72 16.07 16.07
C PRO A 129 -8.37 15.09 17.19
N ALA A 130 -7.74 13.98 16.84
CA ALA A 130 -7.31 12.95 17.81
C ALA A 130 -6.00 12.30 17.34
N TYR A 131 -5.19 11.80 18.27
CA TYR A 131 -3.91 11.13 17.93
C TYR A 131 -4.08 9.91 17.04
N SER A 132 -5.19 9.19 17.17
CA SER A 132 -5.54 8.08 16.28
C SER A 132 -5.76 8.50 14.84
N ILE A 133 -6.22 9.74 14.60
CA ILE A 133 -6.42 10.32 13.27
C ILE A 133 -5.09 10.79 12.68
N VAL A 134 -4.19 11.32 13.52
CA VAL A 134 -2.85 11.74 13.11
C VAL A 134 -2.12 10.60 12.37
N SER A 135 -2.10 9.40 12.96
CA SER A 135 -1.52 8.23 12.29
C SER A 135 -2.35 7.74 11.11
N GLU A 136 -3.68 7.80 11.18
CA GLU A 136 -4.54 7.34 10.09
C GLU A 136 -4.31 8.08 8.77
N ILE A 137 -4.05 9.39 8.83
CA ILE A 137 -3.86 10.22 7.64
C ILE A 137 -2.39 10.53 7.33
N GLY A 138 -1.45 10.02 8.11
CA GLY A 138 -0.02 10.36 7.97
C GLY A 138 0.29 11.82 8.29
N ALA A 139 -0.41 12.43 9.25
CA ALA A 139 -0.11 13.79 9.70
C ALA A 139 1.09 13.81 10.67
N LYS A 140 1.83 14.93 10.64
CA LYS A 140 2.99 15.23 11.48
C LYS A 140 2.63 15.26 12.95
N ASP A 141 1.51 15.89 13.29
CA ASP A 141 1.06 16.11 14.66
C ASP A 141 -0.45 16.46 14.69
N ILE A 142 -0.94 16.78 15.89
CA ILE A 142 -2.36 17.09 16.12
C ILE A 142 -2.73 18.48 15.61
N GLU A 143 -1.75 19.37 15.52
CA GLU A 143 -1.84 20.72 14.99
C GLU A 143 -2.10 20.70 13.48
N GLU A 144 -1.43 19.83 12.72
CA GLU A 144 -1.71 19.62 11.30
C GLU A 144 -3.15 19.13 11.09
N VAL A 145 -3.61 18.15 11.89
CA VAL A 145 -5.01 17.68 11.81
C VAL A 145 -5.99 18.81 12.14
N SER A 146 -5.67 19.65 13.12
CA SER A 146 -6.48 20.80 13.50
C SER A 146 -6.55 21.84 12.40
N GLY A 147 -5.41 22.15 11.74
CA GLY A 147 -5.35 23.04 10.59
C GLY A 147 -6.14 22.51 9.38
N LEU A 148 -5.97 21.23 9.05
CA LEU A 148 -6.75 20.55 7.99
C LEU A 148 -8.25 20.58 8.30
N SER A 149 -8.65 20.41 9.55
CA SER A 149 -10.05 20.54 9.97
C SER A 149 -10.59 21.95 9.73
N GLY A 150 -9.78 22.97 10.01
CA GLY A 150 -10.11 24.36 9.69
C GLY A 150 -10.30 24.60 8.19
N LEU A 151 -9.48 23.98 7.34
CA LEU A 151 -9.66 24.03 5.88
C LEU A 151 -10.94 23.33 5.43
N LEU A 152 -11.28 22.17 6.02
CA LEU A 152 -12.55 21.50 5.74
C LEU A 152 -13.77 22.31 6.18
N VAL A 153 -13.66 23.12 7.24
CA VAL A 153 -14.69 24.09 7.64
C VAL A 153 -14.82 25.20 6.59
N GLN A 154 -13.70 25.77 6.14
CA GLN A 154 -13.71 26.81 5.09
C GLN A 154 -14.30 26.30 3.78
N ALA A 155 -14.04 25.03 3.43
CA ALA A 155 -14.60 24.37 2.26
C ALA A 155 -16.07 23.94 2.42
N GLY A 156 -16.68 24.11 3.59
CA GLY A 156 -18.07 23.74 3.84
C GLY A 156 -18.33 22.24 4.07
N TYR A 157 -17.28 21.44 4.20
CA TYR A 157 -17.40 20.00 4.51
C TYR A 157 -17.65 19.73 5.99
N LEU A 158 -17.12 20.58 6.87
CA LEU A 158 -17.34 20.53 8.32
C LEU A 158 -18.03 21.82 8.81
N ALA A 159 -18.71 21.71 9.94
CA ALA A 159 -19.26 22.85 10.68
C ALA A 159 -18.76 22.81 12.14
N PRO A 160 -18.42 23.96 12.76
CA PRO A 160 -18.06 24.00 14.18
C PRO A 160 -19.21 23.50 15.07
N SER A 161 -18.89 22.69 16.07
CA SER A 161 -19.84 22.21 17.08
C SER A 161 -19.50 22.80 18.44
N LYS A 162 -20.49 23.42 19.10
CA LYS A 162 -20.29 24.06 20.41
C LYS A 162 -20.49 23.04 21.52
N ARG A 163 -19.40 22.37 21.93
CA ARG A 163 -19.30 21.63 23.19
C ARG A 163 -18.07 22.14 23.96
N SER A 164 -18.18 22.27 25.27
CA SER A 164 -17.17 22.95 26.12
C SER A 164 -15.81 22.25 26.09
N GLY A 165 -14.73 23.06 26.08
CA GLY A 165 -13.35 22.64 26.36
C GLY A 165 -12.51 22.29 25.12
N ASP A 166 -13.06 21.51 24.20
CA ASP A 166 -12.36 21.05 22.98
C ASP A 166 -13.02 21.59 21.70
N THR A 167 -12.24 21.72 20.62
CA THR A 167 -12.78 22.04 19.29
C THR A 167 -13.42 20.79 18.66
N PHE A 168 -14.75 20.79 18.61
CA PHE A 168 -15.54 19.75 17.95
C PHE A 168 -16.10 20.26 16.62
N TYR A 169 -16.34 19.32 15.70
CA TYR A 169 -16.92 19.56 14.39
C TYR A 169 -18.08 18.59 14.14
N LYS A 170 -19.03 19.01 13.31
CA LYS A 170 -19.98 18.13 12.65
C LYS A 170 -19.66 18.02 11.17
N ILE A 171 -19.86 16.84 10.61
CA ILE A 171 -19.77 16.62 9.17
C ILE A 171 -21.03 17.20 8.52
N GLY A 172 -20.85 18.19 7.64
CA GLY A 172 -21.96 18.81 6.91
C GLY A 172 -22.45 17.92 5.77
N VAL A 173 -23.56 18.30 5.14
CA VAL A 173 -24.15 17.55 4.01
C VAL A 173 -23.13 17.38 2.87
N GLN A 174 -22.41 18.44 2.50
CA GLN A 174 -21.36 18.36 1.48
C GLN A 174 -20.22 17.42 1.90
N GLY A 175 -19.90 17.39 3.19
CA GLY A 175 -18.91 16.47 3.75
C GLY A 175 -19.34 15.02 3.56
N TRP A 176 -20.60 14.70 3.87
CA TRP A 176 -21.15 13.35 3.68
C TRP A 176 -21.21 12.91 2.22
N LEU A 177 -21.69 13.77 1.32
CA LEU A 177 -21.69 13.49 -0.12
C LEU A 177 -20.27 13.22 -0.63
N ARG A 178 -19.30 14.04 -0.20
CA ARG A 178 -17.89 13.86 -0.58
C ARG A 178 -17.31 12.57 -0.01
N ILE A 179 -17.65 12.19 1.22
CA ILE A 179 -17.24 10.89 1.80
C ILE A 179 -17.79 9.74 0.97
N GLU A 180 -19.05 9.80 0.56
CA GLU A 180 -19.65 8.78 -0.30
C GLU A 180 -18.95 8.68 -1.65
N GLU A 181 -18.65 9.81 -2.31
CA GLU A 181 -17.88 9.84 -3.55
C GLU A 181 -16.49 9.22 -3.38
N LEU A 182 -15.77 9.58 -2.32
CA LEU A 182 -14.42 9.08 -2.04
C LEU A 182 -14.44 7.59 -1.71
N LYS A 183 -15.42 7.13 -0.93
CA LYS A 183 -15.60 5.70 -0.63
C LYS A 183 -16.02 4.93 -1.87
N LYS A 184 -16.92 5.47 -2.70
CA LYS A 184 -17.28 4.90 -3.99
C LYS A 184 -16.04 4.83 -4.87
N ALA A 185 -15.27 5.88 -5.09
CA ALA A 185 -14.04 5.83 -5.88
C ALA A 185 -13.01 4.81 -5.37
N LYS A 186 -12.93 4.60 -4.04
CA LYS A 186 -12.06 3.61 -3.41
C LYS A 186 -12.59 2.18 -3.59
N ILE A 187 -13.91 1.97 -3.57
CA ILE A 187 -14.58 0.68 -3.74
C ILE A 187 -14.83 0.35 -5.23
N SER A 188 -14.99 1.35 -6.09
CA SER A 188 -15.56 1.24 -7.44
C SER A 188 -14.58 0.76 -8.48
N SER A 189 -13.37 0.38 -8.07
CA SER A 189 -12.49 -0.34 -8.97
C SER A 189 -12.18 -1.69 -8.37
N ASN A 190 -12.93 -2.67 -8.83
CA ASN A 190 -12.46 -4.04 -8.83
C ASN A 190 -11.47 -4.27 -9.98
N LEU A 191 -11.13 -3.25 -10.76
CA LEU A 191 -10.30 -3.40 -11.95
C LEU A 191 -8.84 -3.59 -11.55
N VAL A 192 -8.16 -4.52 -12.21
CA VAL A 192 -6.73 -4.77 -12.06
C VAL A 192 -6.09 -4.61 -13.41
N PHE A 193 -5.16 -3.67 -13.54
CA PHE A 193 -4.43 -3.53 -14.79
C PHE A 193 -3.34 -4.60 -14.82
N VAL A 194 -3.28 -5.38 -15.89
CA VAL A 194 -2.24 -6.40 -16.07
C VAL A 194 -1.39 -5.99 -17.26
N ALA A 195 -0.22 -5.45 -16.95
CA ALA A 195 0.81 -5.06 -17.89
C ALA A 195 1.66 -6.29 -18.23
N MET A 196 1.53 -6.82 -19.43
CA MET A 196 2.24 -8.04 -19.85
C MET A 196 2.56 -8.04 -21.33
N TRP A 197 3.53 -8.86 -21.74
CA TRP A 197 3.80 -9.09 -23.15
C TRP A 197 2.69 -9.91 -23.79
N PHE A 198 2.14 -9.43 -24.91
CA PHE A 198 1.20 -10.17 -25.73
C PHE A 198 1.94 -11.06 -26.74
N SER A 199 1.89 -12.38 -26.54
CA SER A 199 2.39 -13.40 -27.46
C SER A 199 1.71 -14.75 -27.18
N ASP A 200 1.75 -15.68 -28.12
CA ASP A 200 1.21 -17.04 -27.89
C ASP A 200 1.88 -17.74 -26.71
N ILE A 201 3.16 -17.42 -26.46
CA ILE A 201 3.97 -17.98 -25.37
C ILE A 201 3.46 -17.52 -24.00
N THR A 202 2.81 -16.37 -23.90
CA THR A 202 2.30 -15.82 -22.64
C THR A 202 0.81 -16.11 -22.41
N LEU A 203 0.18 -16.92 -23.27
CA LEU A 203 -1.24 -17.23 -23.17
C LEU A 203 -1.59 -18.01 -21.88
N ASN A 204 -0.78 -19.00 -21.51
CA ASN A 204 -0.99 -19.75 -20.27
C ASN A 204 -0.81 -18.86 -19.04
N TYR A 205 0.18 -17.97 -19.08
CA TYR A 205 0.40 -16.97 -18.03
C TYR A 205 -0.81 -16.05 -17.91
N ARG A 206 -1.33 -15.54 -19.05
CA ARG A 206 -2.52 -14.70 -19.12
C ARG A 206 -3.70 -15.34 -18.40
N ASN A 207 -4.04 -16.58 -18.78
CA ASN A 207 -5.16 -17.31 -18.20
C ASN A 207 -4.97 -17.53 -16.70
N THR A 208 -3.74 -17.80 -16.28
CA THR A 208 -3.40 -18.01 -14.87
C THR A 208 -3.55 -16.75 -14.03
N VAL A 209 -3.07 -15.61 -14.53
CA VAL A 209 -3.24 -14.31 -13.86
C VAL A 209 -4.70 -13.92 -13.77
N VAL A 210 -5.47 -14.11 -14.86
CA VAL A 210 -6.91 -13.87 -14.87
C VAL A 210 -7.60 -14.69 -13.78
N ALA A 211 -7.34 -15.99 -13.70
CA ALA A 211 -7.91 -16.86 -12.68
C ALA A 211 -7.54 -16.42 -11.25
N ALA A 212 -6.29 -16.03 -11.01
CA ALA A 212 -5.85 -15.53 -9.71
C ALA A 212 -6.56 -14.24 -9.31
N VAL A 213 -6.67 -13.28 -10.23
CA VAL A 213 -7.33 -11.99 -10.00
C VAL A 213 -8.82 -12.17 -9.72
N GLU A 214 -9.51 -12.99 -10.52
CA GLU A 214 -10.94 -13.29 -10.36
C GLU A 214 -11.23 -14.02 -9.05
N TYR A 215 -10.38 -14.99 -8.67
CA TYR A 215 -10.49 -15.67 -7.39
C TYR A 215 -10.38 -14.73 -6.19
N CYS A 216 -9.59 -13.66 -6.31
CA CYS A 216 -9.48 -12.62 -5.30
C CYS A 216 -10.69 -11.66 -5.27
N GLY A 217 -11.67 -11.79 -6.16
CA GLY A 217 -12.85 -10.92 -6.25
C GLY A 217 -12.63 -9.67 -7.11
N TYR A 218 -11.59 -9.64 -7.94
CA TYR A 218 -11.27 -8.52 -8.82
C TYR A 218 -11.56 -8.87 -10.30
N LYS A 219 -11.56 -7.86 -11.16
CA LYS A 219 -11.75 -7.95 -12.61
C LYS A 219 -10.45 -7.56 -13.34
N PRO A 220 -9.77 -8.48 -14.03
CA PRO A 220 -8.56 -8.16 -14.76
C PRO A 220 -8.87 -7.34 -16.03
N ILE A 221 -7.97 -6.43 -16.37
CA ILE A 221 -7.95 -5.68 -17.63
C ILE A 221 -6.58 -5.84 -18.24
N ILE A 222 -6.57 -6.37 -19.46
CA ILE A 222 -5.38 -6.52 -20.31
C ILE A 222 -5.70 -5.82 -21.62
N VAL A 223 -4.84 -4.88 -22.02
CA VAL A 223 -5.01 -4.16 -23.28
C VAL A 223 -4.30 -4.96 -24.38
N ASP A 224 -5.07 -5.51 -25.32
CA ASP A 224 -4.56 -6.19 -26.50
C ASP A 224 -4.35 -5.20 -27.65
N GLN A 225 -3.41 -5.50 -28.55
CA GLN A 225 -3.02 -4.63 -29.67
C GLN A 225 -4.06 -4.54 -30.82
N GLN A 226 -5.33 -4.92 -30.63
CA GLN A 226 -6.28 -4.86 -31.74
C GLN A 226 -6.56 -3.42 -32.19
N GLU A 227 -6.75 -3.27 -33.50
CA GLU A 227 -6.80 -2.05 -34.31
C GLU A 227 -7.72 -0.96 -33.74
N TYR A 228 -7.18 -0.09 -32.88
CA TYR A 228 -7.80 1.19 -32.56
C TYR A 228 -7.13 2.30 -33.38
N ASN A 229 -7.94 3.08 -34.09
CA ASN A 229 -7.53 4.22 -34.90
C ASN A 229 -7.09 5.46 -34.08
N ASP A 230 -7.14 5.36 -32.74
CA ASP A 230 -6.78 6.44 -31.80
C ASP A 230 -5.53 6.09 -30.96
N PHE A 231 -4.93 7.12 -30.35
CA PHE A 231 -3.71 7.01 -29.54
C PHE A 231 -3.93 6.11 -28.29
N ILE A 232 -3.61 4.83 -28.41
CA ILE A 232 -3.80 3.75 -27.41
C ILE A 232 -3.35 4.14 -25.99
N MET A 233 -2.32 4.98 -25.87
CA MET A 233 -1.78 5.41 -24.58
C MET A 233 -2.79 6.18 -23.70
N ASN A 234 -3.73 6.93 -24.27
CA ASN A 234 -4.75 7.62 -23.48
C ASN A 234 -5.68 6.62 -22.77
N GLN A 235 -6.01 5.52 -23.45
CA GLN A 235 -6.81 4.45 -22.88
C GLN A 235 -6.02 3.70 -21.80
N VAL A 236 -4.76 3.34 -22.06
CA VAL A 236 -3.87 2.72 -21.07
C VAL A 236 -3.77 3.57 -19.80
N VAL A 237 -3.50 4.87 -19.94
CA VAL A 237 -3.47 5.85 -18.83
C VAL A 237 -4.77 5.84 -18.03
N SER A 238 -5.91 5.87 -18.73
CA SER A 238 -7.23 5.87 -18.10
C SER A 238 -7.49 4.58 -17.33
N LEU A 239 -7.16 3.43 -17.92
CA LEU A 239 -7.33 2.12 -17.31
C LEU A 239 -6.42 1.95 -16.09
N ILE A 240 -5.15 2.37 -16.15
CA ILE A 240 -4.24 2.35 -15.00
C ILE A 240 -4.80 3.23 -13.87
N LYS A 241 -5.25 4.46 -14.18
CA LYS A 241 -5.87 5.36 -13.20
C LYS A 241 -7.09 4.74 -12.54
N GLN A 242 -7.93 4.06 -13.32
CA GLN A 242 -9.13 3.39 -12.82
C GLN A 242 -8.78 2.16 -11.99
N SER A 243 -7.73 1.39 -12.31
CA SER A 243 -7.40 0.15 -11.62
C SER A 243 -7.03 0.31 -10.15
N ARG A 244 -7.45 -0.66 -9.32
CA ARG A 244 -7.13 -0.74 -7.90
C ARG A 244 -5.64 -0.90 -7.64
N PHE A 245 -5.03 -1.79 -8.41
CA PHE A 245 -3.60 -2.10 -8.40
C PHE A 245 -3.19 -2.60 -9.79
N LEU A 246 -1.88 -2.78 -9.98
CA LEU A 246 -1.30 -3.25 -11.24
C LEU A 246 -0.50 -4.54 -11.01
N ILE A 247 -0.56 -5.47 -11.96
CA ILE A 247 0.35 -6.61 -12.08
C ILE A 247 1.23 -6.36 -13.30
N ALA A 248 2.55 -6.38 -13.12
CA ALA A 248 3.54 -6.12 -14.17
C ALA A 248 4.40 -7.37 -14.41
N ASP A 249 4.33 -7.93 -15.61
CA ASP A 249 5.13 -9.07 -16.02
C ASP A 249 6.36 -8.64 -16.83
N PHE A 250 7.53 -8.82 -16.25
CA PHE A 250 8.81 -8.39 -16.84
C PHE A 250 9.45 -9.46 -17.74
N THR A 251 8.71 -10.50 -18.11
CA THR A 251 9.20 -11.58 -18.96
C THR A 251 9.72 -11.04 -20.28
N SER A 252 10.94 -11.42 -20.62
CA SER A 252 11.62 -10.98 -21.84
C SER A 252 12.20 -12.17 -22.60
N ARG A 253 12.60 -11.90 -23.83
CA ARG A 253 13.28 -12.86 -24.70
C ARG A 253 14.48 -12.17 -25.33
N PRO A 254 15.49 -12.94 -25.78
CA PRO A 254 16.58 -12.38 -26.57
C PRO A 254 16.06 -11.51 -27.72
N GLU A 255 16.68 -10.35 -27.85
CA GLU A 255 16.43 -9.43 -28.95
C GLU A 255 16.88 -10.06 -30.26
N PHE A 256 16.12 -9.81 -31.32
CA PHE A 256 16.51 -10.17 -32.68
C PHE A 256 16.01 -9.10 -33.64
N GLU A 257 16.74 -8.91 -34.74
CA GLU A 257 16.36 -7.99 -35.79
C GLU A 257 15.42 -8.67 -36.79
N LYS A 258 14.32 -8.02 -37.12
CA LYS A 258 13.39 -8.45 -38.18
C LYS A 258 12.80 -7.23 -38.86
N ASP A 259 12.90 -7.19 -40.18
CA ASP A 259 12.36 -6.13 -41.03
C ASP A 259 12.89 -4.72 -40.66
N GLY A 260 14.14 -4.63 -40.21
CA GLY A 260 14.77 -3.36 -39.77
C GLY A 260 14.33 -2.87 -38.38
N TYR A 261 13.61 -3.71 -37.62
CA TYR A 261 13.19 -3.42 -36.25
C TYR A 261 13.77 -4.44 -35.27
N VAL A 262 14.17 -3.98 -34.09
CA VAL A 262 14.49 -4.86 -32.96
C VAL A 262 13.18 -5.38 -32.37
N LYS A 263 13.04 -6.71 -32.32
CA LYS A 263 11.92 -7.42 -31.67
C LYS A 263 12.41 -8.05 -30.37
N ASN A 264 11.47 -8.39 -29.48
CA ASN A 264 11.73 -8.88 -28.13
C ASN A 264 12.46 -7.87 -27.23
N GLY A 265 13.32 -8.34 -26.32
CA GLY A 265 14.03 -7.51 -25.37
C GLY A 265 13.23 -7.14 -24.13
N VAL A 266 13.77 -6.16 -23.43
CA VAL A 266 13.17 -5.58 -22.23
C VAL A 266 11.83 -4.92 -22.60
N ARG A 267 10.81 -5.18 -21.80
CA ARG A 267 9.44 -4.75 -22.09
C ARG A 267 9.20 -3.29 -21.72
N GLY A 268 9.80 -2.35 -22.45
CA GLY A 268 9.75 -0.91 -22.16
C GLY A 268 8.33 -0.36 -21.88
N GLY A 269 7.32 -0.88 -22.57
CA GLY A 269 5.90 -0.57 -22.28
C GLY A 269 5.47 -0.98 -20.86
N VAL A 270 5.77 -2.21 -20.44
CA VAL A 270 5.46 -2.69 -19.08
C VAL A 270 6.18 -1.86 -18.01
N TYR A 271 7.43 -1.49 -18.26
CA TYR A 271 8.18 -0.60 -17.35
C TYR A 271 7.52 0.78 -17.24
N TRP A 272 7.07 1.34 -18.36
CA TRP A 272 6.36 2.63 -18.38
C TRP A 272 5.03 2.56 -17.61
N GLU A 273 4.24 1.50 -17.84
CA GLU A 273 2.94 1.29 -17.16
C GLU A 273 3.13 1.06 -15.65
N ALA A 274 4.12 0.25 -15.26
CA ALA A 274 4.48 0.04 -13.87
C ALA A 274 4.95 1.35 -13.21
N GLY A 275 5.85 2.09 -13.86
CA GLY A 275 6.33 3.40 -13.40
C GLY A 275 5.20 4.42 -13.22
N MET A 276 4.23 4.43 -14.14
CA MET A 276 3.04 5.26 -14.04
C MET A 276 2.17 4.87 -12.83
N ALA A 277 1.93 3.58 -12.62
CA ALA A 277 1.17 3.10 -11.47
C ALA A 277 1.86 3.45 -10.15
N TYR A 278 3.19 3.32 -10.07
CA TYR A 278 3.99 3.80 -8.95
C TYR A 278 3.83 5.30 -8.72
N GLY A 279 3.93 6.12 -9.77
CA GLY A 279 3.74 7.57 -9.69
C GLY A 279 2.33 8.00 -9.25
N LEU A 280 1.34 7.11 -9.39
CA LEU A 280 -0.04 7.30 -8.90
C LEU A 280 -0.27 6.70 -7.50
N GLY A 281 0.77 6.22 -6.82
CA GLY A 281 0.67 5.61 -5.49
C GLY A 281 -0.08 4.27 -5.47
N LYS A 282 -0.16 3.58 -6.62
CA LYS A 282 -0.82 2.27 -6.71
C LYS A 282 0.17 1.16 -6.39
N THR A 283 -0.31 0.10 -5.73
CA THR A 283 0.49 -1.11 -5.55
C THR A 283 0.76 -1.78 -6.90
N VAL A 284 2.01 -2.16 -7.13
CA VAL A 284 2.44 -2.91 -8.30
C VAL A 284 3.00 -4.26 -7.86
N ILE A 285 2.41 -5.35 -8.34
CA ILE A 285 2.90 -6.72 -8.10
C ILE A 285 3.74 -7.13 -9.30
N HIS A 286 4.99 -7.52 -9.04
CA HIS A 286 5.95 -7.91 -10.08
C HIS A 286 5.88 -9.40 -10.30
N THR A 287 5.81 -9.80 -11.58
CA THR A 287 5.97 -11.19 -11.99
C THR A 287 7.01 -11.28 -13.10
N CYS A 288 7.63 -12.45 -13.25
CA CYS A 288 8.58 -12.70 -14.33
C CYS A 288 8.77 -14.20 -14.52
N GLU A 289 8.99 -14.64 -15.74
CA GLU A 289 9.33 -16.03 -16.00
C GLU A 289 10.68 -16.40 -15.37
N ASP A 290 10.72 -17.58 -14.76
CA ASP A 290 11.88 -18.17 -14.12
C ASP A 290 12.80 -18.84 -15.16
N ASN A 291 13.39 -18.02 -16.03
CA ASN A 291 14.46 -18.46 -16.92
C ASN A 291 15.63 -17.46 -16.90
N LEU A 292 16.80 -17.92 -17.35
CA LEU A 292 18.03 -17.14 -17.29
C LEU A 292 17.93 -15.82 -18.08
N ASP A 293 17.29 -15.88 -19.26
CA ASP A 293 17.11 -14.71 -20.12
C ASP A 293 16.27 -13.62 -19.47
N SER A 294 15.16 -14.00 -18.83
CA SER A 294 14.21 -13.06 -18.22
C SER A 294 14.78 -12.50 -16.92
N ARG A 295 15.33 -13.36 -16.05
CA ARG A 295 15.93 -12.95 -14.77
C ARG A 295 17.07 -11.94 -14.96
N ASN A 296 17.98 -12.20 -15.89
CA ASN A 296 19.16 -11.35 -16.09
C ASN A 296 18.83 -10.01 -16.77
N ARG A 297 17.64 -9.88 -17.36
CA ARG A 297 17.19 -8.66 -18.06
C ARG A 297 16.22 -7.81 -17.24
N ILE A 298 15.85 -8.24 -16.02
CA ILE A 298 15.15 -7.37 -15.08
C ILE A 298 16.07 -6.19 -14.75
N HIS A 299 15.66 -4.98 -15.11
CA HIS A 299 16.42 -3.76 -14.87
C HIS A 299 16.73 -3.57 -13.37
N PHE A 300 17.92 -3.06 -13.03
CA PHE A 300 18.37 -2.94 -11.65
C PHE A 300 17.44 -2.06 -10.79
N ASP A 301 16.84 -1.01 -11.37
CA ASP A 301 15.89 -0.12 -10.68
C ASP A 301 14.66 -0.86 -10.13
N VAL A 302 14.29 -1.98 -10.75
CA VAL A 302 13.17 -2.82 -10.28
C VAL A 302 13.63 -4.13 -9.63
N GLY A 303 14.91 -4.47 -9.72
CA GLY A 303 15.46 -5.73 -9.23
C GLY A 303 15.38 -5.91 -7.71
N GLN A 304 15.18 -4.82 -6.95
CA GLN A 304 15.00 -4.86 -5.51
C GLN A 304 13.55 -5.18 -5.09
N TYR A 305 12.57 -5.09 -5.99
CA TYR A 305 11.19 -5.46 -5.69
C TYR A 305 11.03 -6.98 -5.64
N ASN A 306 10.19 -7.44 -4.72
CA ASN A 306 9.87 -8.85 -4.58
C ASN A 306 9.04 -9.36 -5.76
N THR A 307 9.75 -9.89 -6.76
CA THR A 307 9.20 -10.48 -7.98
C THR A 307 8.73 -11.91 -7.73
N ILE A 308 7.50 -12.22 -8.13
CA ILE A 308 6.98 -13.59 -8.15
C ILE A 308 7.44 -14.25 -9.44
N PHE A 309 8.38 -15.17 -9.32
CA PHE A 309 8.85 -15.96 -10.44
C PHE A 309 7.89 -17.11 -10.76
N TRP A 310 7.65 -17.35 -12.06
CA TRP A 310 6.78 -18.42 -12.55
C TRP A 310 7.49 -19.32 -13.55
N LYS A 311 7.12 -20.60 -13.55
CA LYS A 311 7.52 -21.57 -14.57
C LYS A 311 6.29 -22.08 -15.28
N GLU A 312 6.43 -22.50 -16.53
CA GLU A 312 5.32 -22.98 -17.36
C GLU A 312 4.53 -24.10 -16.66
N GLU A 313 5.21 -25.04 -16.00
CA GLU A 313 4.60 -26.15 -15.26
C GLU A 313 3.83 -25.72 -13.99
N GLU A 314 4.06 -24.50 -13.49
CA GLU A 314 3.36 -23.91 -12.35
C GLU A 314 2.11 -23.12 -12.76
N LEU A 315 1.89 -22.87 -14.06
CA LEU A 315 0.76 -22.10 -14.57
C LEU A 315 -0.51 -22.94 -14.58
N LYS A 316 -1.32 -22.81 -13.54
CA LYS A 316 -2.57 -23.58 -13.36
C LYS A 316 -3.74 -22.64 -13.07
N THR A 317 -4.85 -22.80 -13.78
CA THR A 317 -6.05 -21.99 -13.50
C THR A 317 -6.83 -22.49 -12.28
N GLU A 318 -6.67 -23.77 -11.92
CA GLU A 318 -7.28 -24.36 -10.73
C GLU A 318 -6.56 -23.91 -9.45
N ILE A 319 -7.30 -23.31 -8.52
CA ILE A 319 -6.80 -22.79 -7.26
C ILE A 319 -7.30 -23.71 -6.14
N ARG A 320 -6.36 -24.34 -5.41
CA ARG A 320 -6.69 -25.18 -4.25
C ARG A 320 -7.15 -24.31 -3.08
N PRO A 321 -7.92 -24.87 -2.13
CA PRO A 321 -8.28 -24.19 -0.89
C PRO A 321 -7.02 -23.67 -0.15
N LEU A 322 -6.98 -22.35 0.07
CA LEU A 322 -5.83 -21.66 0.69
C LEU A 322 -5.79 -21.79 2.22
N ASP A 323 -6.78 -22.45 2.81
CA ASP A 323 -6.86 -22.77 4.25
C ASP A 323 -5.98 -23.98 4.62
N GLN A 324 -5.44 -24.69 3.64
CA GLN A 324 -4.53 -25.79 3.83
C GLN A 324 -3.10 -25.36 3.49
N SER A 325 -2.19 -25.49 4.45
CA SER A 325 -0.76 -25.27 4.24
C SER A 325 -0.24 -26.24 3.17
N THR A 326 0.02 -25.73 1.97
CA THR A 326 0.66 -26.48 0.88
C THR A 326 2.16 -26.23 0.89
N SER A 327 2.95 -27.30 1.01
CA SER A 327 4.42 -27.25 1.04
C SER A 327 5.06 -26.71 -0.25
N ASN A 328 4.34 -26.74 -1.37
CA ASN A 328 4.76 -26.17 -2.66
C ASN A 328 3.56 -25.49 -3.35
N PRO A 329 3.36 -24.17 -3.16
CA PRO A 329 2.35 -23.44 -3.90
C PRO A 329 2.76 -23.28 -5.37
N ASN A 330 1.81 -23.37 -6.28
CA ASN A 330 2.00 -23.04 -7.69
C ASN A 330 2.00 -21.50 -7.89
N PHE A 331 2.24 -21.02 -9.12
CA PHE A 331 2.32 -19.58 -9.38
C PHE A 331 1.01 -18.84 -9.03
N THR A 332 -0.12 -19.42 -9.40
CA THR A 332 -1.47 -18.89 -9.15
C THR A 332 -1.71 -18.67 -7.67
N GLU A 333 -1.34 -19.65 -6.85
CA GLU A 333 -1.46 -19.60 -5.39
C GLU A 333 -0.53 -18.55 -4.78
N LYS A 334 0.72 -18.45 -5.27
CA LYS A 334 1.67 -17.39 -4.86
C LYS A 334 1.10 -16.01 -5.17
N LEU A 335 0.51 -15.83 -6.36
CA LEU A 335 -0.08 -14.57 -6.80
C LEU A 335 -1.33 -14.21 -5.99
N VAL A 336 -2.24 -15.16 -5.78
CA VAL A 336 -3.42 -14.97 -4.92
C VAL A 336 -3.00 -14.59 -3.51
N ALA A 337 -2.06 -15.32 -2.91
CA ALA A 337 -1.54 -14.99 -1.58
C ALA A 337 -0.95 -13.57 -1.52
N ARG A 338 -0.21 -13.16 -2.57
CA ARG A 338 0.31 -11.79 -2.66
C ARG A 338 -0.82 -10.76 -2.74
N ILE A 339 -1.81 -10.96 -3.62
CA ILE A 339 -2.94 -10.02 -3.78
C ILE A 339 -3.71 -9.89 -2.46
N LEU A 340 -4.01 -11.00 -1.79
CA LEU A 340 -4.72 -10.98 -0.52
C LEU A 340 -3.92 -10.31 0.60
N ALA A 341 -2.59 -10.50 0.62
CA ALA A 341 -1.72 -9.90 1.63
C ALA A 341 -1.49 -8.40 1.41
N THR A 342 -1.36 -7.94 0.16
CA THR A 342 -1.04 -6.54 -0.15
C THR A 342 -2.26 -5.67 -0.41
N ILE A 343 -3.30 -6.22 -1.02
CA ILE A 343 -4.50 -5.48 -1.46
C ILE A 343 -5.74 -5.88 -0.64
N GLY A 344 -5.90 -7.17 -0.34
CA GLY A 344 -7.11 -7.75 0.26
C GLY A 344 -8.08 -8.32 -0.79
N LYS A 345 -9.26 -8.78 -0.37
CA LYS A 345 -10.32 -9.27 -1.28
C LYS A 345 -11.05 -8.12 -1.98
N GLY A 346 -11.35 -8.31 -3.27
CA GLY A 346 -12.28 -7.50 -4.03
C GLY A 346 -13.72 -7.77 -3.60
N GLY A 347 -14.60 -6.78 -3.78
CA GLY A 347 -15.96 -6.74 -3.23
C GLY A 347 -17.03 -6.55 -4.29
#